data_AF-A0A815CVP0-F1
#
_entry.id   AF-A0A815CVP0-F1
#
_cell.length_a   1.000
_cell.length_b   1.000
_cell.length_c   1.000
_cell.angle_alpha   90.00
_cell.angle_beta   90.00
_cell.angle_gamma   90.00
#
_symmetry.space_group_name_H-M   'P 1'
#
loop_
_entity.id
_entity.type
_entity.pdbx_description
1 polymer ?
#
loop_
_entity_poly.entity_id
_entity_poly.type
_entity_poly.pdbx_seq_one_letter_code
_entity_poly.pdbx_strand_id
1 'polypeptide(L)'
;MDKKANEKWTKNYTKVKAIVTRSNELIKEIEQEKSLLMLELANANETQLTVNTPLSGYEKQPLKSLEEALKPVDHLIEDLRGHVAIAKKHCAESTDGLTRDESASLIIFGMEWGETSLYKIFNAILRSEDRHKIKP
;
A
#
# COMPACT_ATOMS: atom_id res chain seq x y z
N MET A 1 -63.31 17.53 -22.65
CA MET A 1 -61.84 17.44 -22.51
C MET A 1 -61.20 17.71 -23.87
N ASP A 2 -60.23 18.61 -23.95
CA ASP A 2 -59.57 19.01 -25.20
C ASP A 2 -58.62 17.90 -25.70
N LYS A 3 -58.95 17.31 -26.86
CA LYS A 3 -58.18 16.22 -27.49
C LYS A 3 -56.73 16.63 -27.77
N LYS A 4 -56.47 17.90 -28.09
CA LYS A 4 -55.12 18.41 -28.39
C LYS A 4 -54.26 18.50 -27.13
N ALA A 5 -54.87 18.86 -26.00
CA ALA A 5 -54.17 18.88 -24.70
C ALA A 5 -53.76 17.48 -24.25
N ASN A 6 -54.63 16.47 -24.47
CA ASN A 6 -54.34 15.07 -24.16
C ASN A 6 -53.21 14.50 -25.03
N GLU A 7 -53.21 14.79 -26.33
CA GLU A 7 -52.16 14.35 -27.26
C GLU A 7 -50.79 15.01 -26.98
N LYS A 8 -50.79 16.28 -26.58
CA LYS A 8 -49.57 16.97 -26.14
C LYS A 8 -49.01 16.37 -24.85
N TRP A 9 -49.89 16.03 -23.90
CA TRP A 9 -49.50 15.40 -22.64
C TRP A 9 -48.91 14.01 -22.85
N THR A 10 -49.55 13.16 -23.66
CA THR A 10 -49.03 11.82 -23.95
C THR A 10 -47.69 11.87 -24.68
N LYS A 11 -47.52 12.77 -25.66
CA LYS A 11 -46.25 12.96 -26.36
C LYS A 11 -45.14 13.41 -25.41
N ASN A 12 -45.43 14.31 -24.48
CA ASN A 12 -44.46 14.76 -23.47
C ASN A 12 -44.11 13.65 -22.47
N TYR A 13 -45.11 12.90 -22.00
CA TYR A 13 -44.89 11.76 -21.09
C TYR A 13 -44.00 10.70 -21.73
N THR A 14 -44.26 10.33 -22.99
CA THR A 14 -43.43 9.34 -23.71
C THR A 14 -41.98 9.81 -23.88
N LYS A 15 -41.77 11.11 -24.17
CA LYS A 15 -40.41 11.69 -24.26
C LYS A 15 -39.68 11.62 -22.93
N VAL A 16 -40.32 12.03 -21.83
CA VAL A 16 -39.72 11.98 -20.49
C VAL A 16 -39.39 10.54 -20.10
N LYS A 17 -40.30 9.60 -20.37
CA LYS A 17 -40.09 8.17 -20.10
C LYS A 17 -38.89 7.63 -20.88
N ALA A 18 -38.75 7.98 -22.16
CA ALA A 18 -37.60 7.58 -22.98
C ALA A 18 -36.28 8.13 -22.45
N ILE A 19 -36.26 9.40 -21.98
CA ILE A 19 -35.07 10.00 -21.35
C ILE A 19 -34.68 9.24 -20.09
N VAL A 20 -35.64 8.99 -19.20
CA VAL A 20 -35.39 8.25 -17.94
C VAL A 20 -34.89 6.84 -18.23
N THR A 21 -35.47 6.13 -19.19
CA THR A 21 -35.01 4.80 -19.60
C THR A 21 -33.56 4.85 -20.09
N ARG A 22 -33.22 5.80 -20.98
CA ARG A 22 -31.86 5.93 -21.49
C ARG A 22 -30.85 6.30 -20.40
N SER A 23 -31.22 7.18 -19.46
CA SER A 23 -30.38 7.52 -18.31
C SER A 23 -30.10 6.30 -17.44
N ASN A 24 -31.10 5.45 -17.20
CA ASN A 24 -30.91 4.22 -16.41
C ASN A 24 -30.04 3.18 -17.13
N GLU A 25 -30.10 3.11 -18.46
CA GLU A 25 -29.19 2.27 -19.25
C GLU A 25 -27.74 2.75 -19.13
N LEU A 26 -27.50 4.06 -19.27
CA LEU A 26 -26.17 4.65 -19.12
C LEU A 26 -25.60 4.43 -17.71
N ILE A 27 -26.44 4.52 -16.66
CA ILE A 27 -26.01 4.22 -15.29
C ILE A 27 -25.54 2.77 -15.17
N LYS A 28 -26.26 1.82 -15.77
CA LYS A 28 -25.85 0.41 -15.78
C LYS A 28 -24.56 0.17 -16.56
N GLU A 29 -24.38 0.84 -17.70
CA GLU A 29 -23.14 0.78 -18.49
C GLU A 29 -21.95 1.28 -17.64
N ILE A 30 -22.11 2.42 -16.96
CA ILE A 30 -21.08 2.97 -16.05
C ILE A 30 -20.79 2.03 -14.88
N GLU A 31 -21.81 1.41 -14.29
CA GLU A 31 -21.63 0.43 -13.21
C GLU A 31 -20.87 -0.81 -13.68
N GLN A 32 -21.13 -1.27 -14.91
CA GLN A 32 -20.44 -2.40 -15.51
C GLN A 32 -18.98 -2.07 -15.84
N GLU A 33 -18.70 -0.89 -16.41
CA GLU A 33 -17.33 -0.40 -16.65
C GLU A 33 -16.57 -0.23 -15.34
N LYS A 34 -17.21 0.31 -14.30
CA LYS A 34 -16.63 0.40 -12.96
C LYS A 34 -16.33 -0.98 -12.40
N SER A 35 -17.21 -1.96 -12.60
CA SER A 35 -16.95 -3.35 -12.15
C SER A 35 -15.80 -4.00 -12.93
N LEU A 36 -15.66 -3.70 -14.22
CA LEU A 36 -14.55 -4.18 -15.04
C LEU A 36 -13.22 -3.55 -14.61
N LEU A 37 -13.21 -2.25 -14.35
CA LEU A 37 -12.05 -1.52 -13.82
C LEU A 37 -11.68 -2.02 -12.42
N MET A 38 -12.65 -2.34 -11.56
CA MET A 38 -12.37 -2.93 -10.24
C MET A 38 -11.77 -4.33 -10.35
N LEU A 39 -12.20 -5.14 -11.33
CA LEU A 39 -11.61 -6.44 -11.61
C LEU A 39 -10.19 -6.29 -12.19
N GLU A 40 -9.97 -5.32 -13.07
CA GLU A 40 -8.65 -5.04 -13.65
C GLU A 40 -7.68 -4.51 -12.58
N LEU A 41 -8.14 -3.64 -11.67
CA LEU A 41 -7.36 -3.20 -10.51
C LEU A 41 -7.11 -4.35 -9.52
N ALA A 42 -8.06 -5.26 -9.33
CA ALA A 42 -7.86 -6.46 -8.52
C ALA A 42 -6.79 -7.36 -9.13
N ASN A 43 -6.85 -7.60 -10.45
CA ASN A 43 -5.86 -8.40 -11.18
C ASN A 43 -4.49 -7.69 -11.30
N ALA A 44 -4.47 -6.37 -11.39
CA ALA A 44 -3.24 -5.57 -11.34
C ALA A 44 -2.67 -5.52 -9.91
N ASN A 45 -3.49 -5.66 -8.87
CA ASN A 45 -3.04 -5.88 -7.50
C ASN A 45 -2.72 -7.37 -7.22
N GLU A 46 -3.15 -8.29 -8.09
CA GLU A 46 -2.57 -9.63 -8.25
C GLU A 46 -1.24 -9.60 -9.04
N THR A 47 -0.56 -8.44 -9.12
CA THR A 47 0.88 -8.43 -9.33
C THR A 47 1.54 -9.09 -8.11
N GLN A 48 1.60 -10.43 -8.16
CA GLN A 48 2.40 -11.30 -7.34
C GLN A 48 2.18 -11.19 -5.82
N LEU A 49 1.09 -11.76 -5.31
CA LEU A 49 1.25 -12.64 -4.14
C LEU A 49 1.89 -13.95 -4.62
N THR A 50 3.05 -13.88 -5.26
CA THR A 50 3.94 -15.04 -5.27
C THR A 50 4.14 -15.37 -3.81
N VAL A 51 3.83 -16.60 -3.40
CA VAL A 51 4.19 -17.06 -2.06
C VAL A 51 5.70 -16.98 -2.00
N ASN A 52 6.21 -15.83 -1.55
CA ASN A 52 7.62 -15.59 -1.41
C ASN A 52 8.06 -16.58 -0.36
N THR A 53 8.89 -17.54 -0.78
CA THR A 53 9.45 -18.51 0.15
C THR A 53 10.06 -17.76 1.33
N PRO A 54 9.84 -18.23 2.58
CA PRO A 54 10.38 -17.59 3.76
C PRO A 54 11.86 -17.28 3.56
N LEU A 55 12.27 -16.07 3.96
CA LEU A 55 13.68 -15.72 3.94
C LEU A 55 14.45 -16.69 4.84
N SER A 56 15.53 -17.24 4.31
CA SER A 56 16.41 -18.18 5.01
C SER A 56 17.87 -17.75 4.85
N GLY A 57 18.73 -18.22 5.74
CA GLY A 57 20.15 -17.87 5.78
C GLY A 57 20.49 -16.60 6.56
N TYR A 58 19.48 -15.86 7.05
CA TYR A 58 19.66 -14.72 7.96
C TYR A 58 20.00 -15.19 9.38
N GLU A 59 19.50 -16.36 9.78
CA GLU A 59 19.81 -17.01 11.07
C GLU A 59 21.28 -17.41 11.22
N LYS A 60 22.02 -17.45 10.11
CA LYS A 60 23.45 -17.77 10.07
C LYS A 60 24.32 -16.52 9.93
N GLN A 61 23.73 -15.34 9.77
CA GLN A 61 24.49 -14.10 9.70
C GLN A 61 24.96 -13.70 11.10
N PRO A 62 26.17 -13.15 11.24
CA PRO A 62 26.61 -12.59 12.51
C PRO A 62 25.70 -11.41 12.88
N LEU A 63 25.43 -11.25 14.18
CA LEU A 63 24.83 -10.04 14.70
C LEU A 63 25.80 -8.87 14.44
N LYS A 64 25.27 -7.81 13.84
CA LYS A 64 25.98 -6.57 13.52
C LYS A 64 25.37 -5.42 14.32
N SER A 65 26.09 -4.31 14.43
CA SER A 65 25.49 -3.07 14.92
C SER A 65 24.33 -2.64 14.02
N LEU A 66 23.38 -1.87 14.55
CA LEU A 66 22.24 -1.40 13.78
C LEU A 66 22.67 -0.58 12.55
N GLU A 67 23.71 0.24 12.69
CA GLU A 67 24.28 1.02 11.60
C GLU A 67 24.86 0.13 10.49
N GLU A 68 25.60 -0.91 10.85
CA GLU A 68 26.15 -1.85 9.87
C GLU A 68 25.07 -2.68 9.19
N ALA A 69 24.04 -3.09 9.94
CA ALA A 69 22.91 -3.84 9.41
C ALA A 69 22.15 -3.04 8.33
N LEU A 70 22.06 -1.73 8.47
CA LEU A 70 21.29 -0.86 7.58
C LEU A 70 22.10 -0.23 6.44
N LYS A 71 23.42 -0.47 6.37
CA LYS A 71 24.27 -0.01 5.24
C LYS A 71 23.68 -0.28 3.85
N PRO A 72 23.10 -1.46 3.54
CA PRO A 72 22.55 -1.72 2.20
C PRO A 72 21.43 -0.75 1.79
N VAL A 73 20.72 -0.15 2.75
CA VAL A 73 19.56 0.71 2.51
C VAL A 73 19.81 2.19 2.86
N ASP A 74 21.02 2.54 3.31
CA ASP A 74 21.36 3.91 3.73
C ASP A 74 21.05 4.96 2.64
N HIS A 75 21.34 4.63 1.38
CA HIS A 75 21.07 5.50 0.23
C HIS A 75 19.57 5.67 -0.12
N LEU A 76 18.67 4.86 0.47
CA LEU A 76 17.23 4.89 0.23
C LEU A 76 16.46 5.67 1.30
N ILE A 77 17.11 5.97 2.43
CA ILE A 77 16.48 6.53 3.61
C ILE A 77 17.08 7.89 3.90
N GLU A 78 16.25 8.92 3.83
CA GLU A 78 16.64 10.27 4.24
C GLU A 78 17.05 10.28 5.72
N ASP A 79 18.23 10.82 6.01
CA ASP A 79 18.84 10.93 7.34
C ASP A 79 18.77 9.64 8.20
N LEU A 80 19.06 8.48 7.59
CA LEU A 80 19.02 7.20 8.32
C LEU A 80 19.82 7.24 9.62
N ARG A 81 21.01 7.85 9.61
CA ARG A 81 21.86 7.97 10.79
C ARG A 81 21.19 8.76 11.91
N GLY A 82 20.50 9.86 11.60
CA GLY A 82 19.71 10.62 12.56
C GLY A 82 18.61 9.76 13.17
N HIS A 83 17.87 9.01 12.35
CA HIS A 83 16.83 8.10 12.83
C HIS A 83 17.36 6.97 13.72
N VAL A 84 18.52 6.39 13.38
CA VAL A 84 19.20 5.40 14.23
C VAL A 84 19.59 6.00 15.58
N ALA A 85 20.14 7.21 15.59
CA ALA A 85 20.51 7.90 16.83
C ALA A 85 19.27 8.18 17.70
N ILE A 86 18.16 8.61 17.10
CA ILE A 86 16.88 8.81 17.78
C ILE A 86 16.39 7.49 18.38
N ALA A 87 16.37 6.40 17.62
CA ALA A 87 15.93 5.09 18.10
C ALA A 87 16.78 4.62 19.29
N LYS A 88 18.12 4.71 19.19
CA LYS A 88 19.05 4.36 20.27
C LYS A 88 18.89 5.23 21.52
N LYS A 89 18.43 6.47 21.39
CA LYS A 89 18.13 7.35 22.52
C LYS A 89 16.86 6.95 23.26
N HIS A 90 15.91 6.33 22.57
CA HIS A 90 14.66 5.84 23.16
C HIS A 90 14.83 4.47 23.83
N CYS A 91 15.93 3.77 23.60
CA CYS A 91 16.27 2.56 24.36
C CYS A 91 16.59 2.93 25.82
N ALA A 92 15.78 2.42 26.75
CA ALA A 92 16.17 2.32 28.14
C ALA A 92 17.21 1.21 28.34
N GLU A 93 17.86 1.15 29.50
CA GLU A 93 18.63 -0.06 29.86
C GLU A 93 17.67 -1.25 29.92
N SER A 94 17.95 -2.26 29.08
CA SER A 94 17.11 -3.42 28.82
C SER A 94 17.00 -4.32 30.06
N THR A 95 15.80 -4.52 30.59
CA THR A 95 15.50 -5.57 31.57
C THR A 95 15.10 -6.90 30.91
N ASP A 96 14.92 -6.90 29.59
CA ASP A 96 14.44 -8.00 28.75
C ASP A 96 15.57 -8.82 28.08
N GLY A 97 16.83 -8.47 28.34
CA GLY A 97 18.00 -9.16 27.81
C GLY A 97 18.36 -8.83 26.36
N LEU A 98 17.68 -7.86 25.74
CA LEU A 98 18.02 -7.35 24.42
C LEU A 98 19.21 -6.40 24.50
N THR A 99 20.10 -6.46 23.52
CA THR A 99 21.11 -5.42 23.35
C THR A 99 20.46 -4.10 22.94
N ARG A 100 21.16 -2.99 23.17
CA ARG A 100 20.70 -1.67 22.76
C ARG A 100 20.42 -1.59 21.25
N ASP A 101 21.19 -2.29 20.42
CA ASP A 101 20.99 -2.34 18.98
C ASP A 101 19.73 -3.12 18.60
N GLU A 102 19.45 -4.24 19.28
CA GLU A 102 18.23 -5.02 19.08
C GLU A 102 16.99 -4.23 19.49
N SER A 103 16.99 -3.59 20.66
CA SER A 103 15.88 -2.73 21.07
C SER A 103 15.69 -1.55 20.11
N ALA A 104 16.79 -0.91 19.68
CA ALA A 104 16.73 0.20 18.72
C ALA A 104 16.17 -0.25 17.37
N SER A 105 16.45 -1.49 16.94
CA SER A 105 15.95 -2.04 15.68
C SER A 105 14.41 -2.14 15.65
N LEU A 106 13.79 -2.51 16.77
CA LEU A 106 12.34 -2.56 16.90
C LEU A 106 11.74 -1.15 16.88
N ILE A 107 12.38 -0.21 17.59
CA ILE A 107 11.92 1.18 17.66
C ILE A 107 11.98 1.83 16.27
N ILE A 108 13.13 1.78 15.59
CA ILE A 108 13.29 2.39 14.27
C ILE A 108 12.38 1.76 13.21
N PHE A 109 12.08 0.47 13.34
CA PHE A 109 11.13 -0.21 12.43
C PHE A 109 9.69 0.27 12.65
N GLY A 110 9.30 0.59 13.88
CA GLY A 110 7.98 1.14 14.18
C GLY A 110 7.85 2.66 14.01
N MET A 111 8.98 3.37 13.88
CA MET A 111 8.99 4.82 13.67
C MET A 111 8.54 5.17 12.25
N GLU A 112 7.63 6.14 12.14
CA GLU A 112 7.19 6.67 10.85
C GLU A 112 7.79 8.06 10.60
N TRP A 113 8.41 8.21 9.43
CA TRP A 113 8.84 9.50 8.89
C TRP A 113 8.74 9.47 7.36
N GLY A 114 7.82 10.26 6.81
CA GLY A 114 7.63 10.42 5.36
C GLY A 114 7.47 9.10 4.60
N GLU A 115 7.92 9.10 3.34
CA GLU A 115 7.84 7.93 2.44
C GLU A 115 9.06 7.02 2.52
N THR A 116 10.16 7.50 3.09
CA THR A 116 11.42 6.74 3.19
C THR A 116 11.63 6.13 4.58
N SER A 117 10.56 5.94 5.37
CA SER A 117 10.67 5.27 6.65
C SER A 117 11.15 3.83 6.47
N LEU A 118 11.88 3.32 7.47
CA LEU A 118 12.50 1.99 7.38
C LEU A 118 11.47 0.90 7.08
N TYR A 119 10.31 0.93 7.77
CA TYR A 119 9.20 0.02 7.53
C TYR A 119 8.75 0.02 6.08
N LYS A 120 8.53 1.19 5.48
CA LYS A 120 8.03 1.33 4.10
C LYS A 120 9.05 0.78 3.10
N ILE A 121 10.31 1.18 3.22
CA ILE A 121 11.40 0.73 2.35
C ILE A 121 11.60 -0.79 2.44
N PHE A 122 11.67 -1.34 3.66
CA PHE A 122 11.83 -2.79 3.84
C PHE A 122 10.64 -3.55 3.25
N ASN A 123 9.42 -3.11 3.52
CA ASN A 123 8.23 -3.76 2.99
C ASN A 123 8.14 -3.72 1.47
N ALA A 124 8.60 -2.65 0.83
CA ALA A 124 8.68 -2.57 -0.62
C ALA A 124 9.72 -3.55 -1.17
N ILE A 125 10.93 -3.59 -0.60
CA ILE A 125 12.01 -4.46 -1.08
C ILE A 125 11.68 -5.94 -0.84
N LEU A 126 11.11 -6.28 0.32
CA LEU A 126 10.72 -7.66 0.67
C LEU A 126 9.61 -8.23 -0.22
N ARG A 127 8.80 -7.35 -0.83
CA ARG A 127 7.78 -7.71 -1.83
C ARG A 127 8.33 -7.73 -3.26
N SER A 128 9.52 -7.17 -3.49
CA SER A 128 10.15 -7.19 -4.81
C SER A 128 10.76 -8.55 -5.15
N GLU A 129 10.96 -8.83 -6.44
CA GLU A 129 11.61 -10.05 -6.91
C GLU A 129 13.03 -10.21 -6.34
N ASP A 130 13.75 -9.08 -6.16
CA ASP A 130 15.11 -9.05 -5.61
C ASP A 130 15.12 -8.67 -4.11
N ARG A 131 14.40 -9.47 -3.31
CA ARG A 131 14.29 -9.32 -1.85
C ARG A 131 15.61 -9.50 -1.07
N HIS A 132 16.71 -9.86 -1.74
CA HIS A 132 18.02 -10.04 -1.10
C HIS A 132 18.87 -8.75 -1.12
N LYS A 133 18.38 -7.67 -1.76
CA LYS A 133 19.05 -6.35 -1.76
C LYS A 133 19.31 -5.75 -0.38
N ILE A 134 18.53 -6.15 0.63
CA ILE A 134 18.67 -5.68 2.01
C ILE A 134 19.62 -6.55 2.85
N LYS A 135 20.30 -7.54 2.28
CA LYS A 135 21.19 -8.42 3.04
C LYS A 135 22.41 -7.62 3.55
N PRO A 136 22.67 -7.59 4.88
CA PRO A 136 23.77 -6.81 5.46
C PRO A 136 25.18 -7.33 5.20
#